data_AF-A0A0K1PPS1-F1
#
_entry.id   AF-A0A0K1PPS1-F1
#
_cell.length_a   1.000
_cell.length_b   1.000
_cell.length_c   1.000
_cell.angle_alpha   90.00
_cell.angle_beta   90.00
_cell.angle_gamma   90.00
#
_symmetry.space_group_name_H-M   'P 1'
#
loop_
_entity.id
_entity.type
_entity.pdbx_description
1 polymer ?
#
loop_
_entity_poly.entity_id
_entity_poly.type
_entity_poly.pdbx_seq_one_letter_code
_entity_poly.pdbx_strand_id
1 'polypeptide(L)' 'MSNNPKAAATLRRLLATTRDEELDCDRFFALMAPYLDGQLGDEQLREQIAHHAQQCPECSEELEILKRALAPDEE' A
#
# COMPACT_ATOMS: atom_id res chain seq x y z
N MET A 1 11.45 -13.18 -34.16
CA MET A 1 10.86 -12.99 -32.82
C MET A 1 12.00 -12.60 -31.88
N SER A 2 11.97 -11.38 -31.33
CA SER A 2 13.06 -10.85 -30.51
C SER A 2 13.01 -11.51 -29.13
N ASN A 3 13.88 -12.48 -28.89
CA ASN A 3 13.95 -13.21 -27.63
C ASN A 3 14.99 -12.53 -26.73
N ASN A 4 14.62 -11.38 -26.14
CA ASN A 4 15.49 -10.69 -25.19
C ASN A 4 15.17 -11.20 -23.76
N PRO A 5 16.02 -12.06 -23.17
CA PRO A 5 15.74 -12.66 -21.87
C PRO A 5 15.69 -11.63 -20.72
N LYS A 6 16.36 -10.48 -20.87
CA LYS A 6 16.25 -9.39 -19.89
C LYS A 6 14.88 -8.75 -19.91
N ALA A 7 14.31 -8.50 -21.09
CA ALA A 7 12.98 -7.93 -21.21
C ALA A 7 11.93 -8.86 -20.58
N ALA A 8 12.04 -10.18 -20.79
CA ALA A 8 11.16 -11.17 -20.18
C ALA A 8 11.28 -11.21 -18.64
N ALA A 9 12.50 -11.09 -18.08
CA ALA A 9 12.72 -11.05 -16.64
C ALA A 9 12.15 -9.76 -16.00
N THR A 10 12.35 -8.61 -16.65
CA THR A 10 11.77 -7.34 -16.20
C THR A 10 10.24 -7.39 -16.22
N LEU A 11 9.64 -7.87 -17.31
CA LEU A 11 8.18 -8.04 -17.40
C LEU A 11 7.62 -8.97 -16.33
N ARG A 12 8.27 -10.11 -16.06
CA ARG A 12 7.85 -11.02 -14.98
C ARG A 12 7.90 -10.36 -13.61
N ARG A 13 8.91 -9.54 -13.33
CA ARG A 13 9.01 -8.80 -12.07
C ARG A 13 7.88 -7.77 -11.92
N LEU A 14 7.53 -7.08 -13.01
CA LEU A 14 6.45 -6.09 -13.02
C LEU A 14 5.06 -6.75 -12.88
N LEU A 15 4.84 -7.90 -13.53
CA LEU A 15 3.60 -8.66 -13.38
C LEU A 15 3.48 -9.35 -12.01
N ALA A 16 4.60 -9.72 -11.39
CA ALA A 16 4.58 -10.25 -10.03
C ALA A 16 4.22 -9.19 -8.96
N THR A 17 4.25 -7.91 -9.34
CA THR A 17 3.85 -6.80 -8.45
C THR A 17 2.41 -6.34 -8.65
N THR A 18 1.69 -6.86 -9.64
CA THR A 18 0.26 -6.60 -9.83
C THR A 18 -0.56 -7.67 -9.09
N ARG A 19 -1.48 -7.26 -8.21
CA ARG A 19 -2.38 -8.19 -7.50
C ARG A 19 -3.79 -8.08 -8.10
N ASP A 20 -4.49 -9.21 -8.22
CA ASP A 20 -5.89 -9.24 -8.72
C ASP A 20 -6.87 -8.53 -7.77
N GLU A 21 -6.52 -8.45 -6.48
CA GLU A 21 -7.24 -7.68 -5.46
C GLU A 21 -6.32 -6.60 -4.89
N GLU A 22 -6.30 -5.46 -5.56
CA GLU A 22 -5.68 -4.23 -5.05
C GLU A 22 -6.75 -3.39 -4.34
N LEU A 23 -6.37 -2.85 -3.18
CA LEU A 23 -7.17 -1.85 -2.50
C LEU A 23 -7.23 -0.61 -3.40
N ASP A 24 -8.40 -0.03 -3.62
CA ASP A 24 -8.52 1.29 -4.25
C ASP A 24 -8.33 2.41 -3.20
N CYS A 25 -8.15 3.65 -3.68
CA CYS A 25 -7.93 4.80 -2.80
C CYS A 25 -9.14 5.04 -1.87
N ASP A 26 -10.37 4.88 -2.35
CA ASP A 26 -11.58 5.12 -1.54
C ASP A 26 -11.64 4.15 -0.36
N ARG A 27 -11.37 2.88 -0.61
CA ARG A 27 -11.32 1.83 0.41
C ARG A 27 -10.11 1.99 1.32
N PHE A 28 -8.98 2.49 0.81
CA PHE A 28 -7.84 2.89 1.64
C PHE A 28 -8.25 3.93 2.69
N PHE A 29 -8.87 5.02 2.25
CA PHE A 29 -9.31 6.09 3.15
C PHE A 29 -10.31 5.60 4.20
N ALA A 30 -11.25 4.74 3.81
CA ALA A 30 -12.22 4.15 4.74
C ALA A 30 -11.57 3.28 5.83
N LEU A 31 -10.43 2.65 5.54
CA LEU A 31 -9.72 1.73 6.44
C LEU A 31 -8.56 2.39 7.20
N MET A 32 -8.23 3.64 6.89
CA MET A 32 -7.05 4.32 7.43
C MET A 32 -7.11 4.53 8.94
N ALA A 33 -8.27 4.92 9.49
CA ALA A 33 -8.46 5.08 10.94
C ALA A 33 -8.30 3.75 11.70
N PRO A 34 -9.08 2.68 11.40
CA PRO A 34 -8.91 1.40 12.10
C PRO A 34 -7.53 0.77 11.86
N TYR A 35 -6.86 1.08 10.74
CA TYR A 35 -5.47 0.67 10.50
C TYR A 35 -4.50 1.30 11.50
N LEU A 36 -4.57 2.62 11.70
CA LEU A 36 -3.69 3.36 12.61
C LEU A 36 -3.97 3.03 14.08
N ASP A 37 -5.23 2.80 14.43
CA ASP A 37 -5.64 2.40 15.77
C ASP A 37 -5.28 0.94 16.11
N GLY A 38 -4.71 0.18 15.17
CA GLY A 38 -4.39 -1.24 15.34
C GLY A 38 -5.62 -2.14 15.46
N GLN A 39 -6.78 -1.68 14.99
CA GLN A 39 -8.07 -2.37 15.11
C GLN A 39 -8.37 -3.29 13.91
N LEU A 40 -7.47 -3.37 12.93
CA LEU A 40 -7.58 -4.33 11.83
C LEU A 40 -7.16 -5.74 12.29
N GLY A 41 -8.16 -6.54 12.64
CA GLY A 41 -7.98 -7.95 13.00
C GLY A 41 -7.53 -8.84 11.83
N ASP A 42 -7.62 -8.35 10.59
CA ASP A 42 -7.23 -9.08 9.38
C ASP A 42 -5.80 -8.67 8.92
N GLU A 43 -4.87 -9.63 8.96
CA GLU A 43 -3.48 -9.45 8.52
C GLU A 43 -3.40 -9.22 7.00
N GLN A 44 -4.22 -9.90 6.21
CA GLN A 44 -4.21 -9.76 4.75
C GLN A 44 -4.63 -8.34 4.36
N LEU A 45 -5.60 -7.77 5.08
CA LEU A 45 -6.04 -6.40 4.87
C LEU A 45 -4.98 -5.38 5.27
N ARG A 46 -4.23 -5.64 6.36
CA ARG A 46 -3.07 -4.80 6.74
C ARG A 46 -1.98 -4.81 5.68
N GLU A 47 -1.68 -5.97 5.11
CA GLU A 47 -0.73 -6.08 3.98
C GLU A 47 -1.23 -5.35 2.73
N GLN A 48 -2.52 -5.43 2.41
CA GLN A 48 -3.11 -4.72 1.27
C GLN A 48 -3.01 -3.20 1.42
N ILE A 49 -3.27 -2.67 2.62
CA ILE A 49 -3.14 -1.23 2.91
C ILE A 49 -1.67 -0.79 2.80
N ALA A 50 -0.74 -1.56 3.39
CA ALA A 50 0.68 -1.27 3.30
C ALA A 50 1.18 -1.31 1.85
N HIS A 51 0.69 -2.26 1.06
CA HIS A 51 1.01 -2.37 -0.36
C HIS A 51 0.49 -1.18 -1.17
N HIS A 52 -0.78 -0.79 -0.95
CA HIS A 52 -1.37 0.37 -1.63
C HIS A 52 -0.60 1.66 -1.33
N ALA A 53 -0.26 1.91 -0.06
CA ALA A 53 0.54 3.07 0.33
C ALA A 53 1.93 3.08 -0.33
N GLN A 54 2.52 1.92 -0.66
CA GLN A 54 3.80 1.89 -1.39
C GLN A 54 3.65 2.22 -2.89
N GLN A 55 2.47 2.00 -3.47
CA GLN A 55 2.23 2.19 -4.90
C GLN A 55 1.56 3.52 -5.24
N CYS A 56 0.79 4.10 -4.31
CA CYS A 56 0.04 5.33 -4.48
C CYS A 56 0.67 6.47 -3.66
N PRO A 57 1.37 7.43 -4.30
CA PRO A 57 2.03 8.53 -3.59
C PRO A 57 1.07 9.39 -2.75
N GLU A 58 -0.14 9.64 -3.25
CA GLU A 58 -1.16 10.45 -2.56
C GLU A 58 -1.60 9.78 -1.26
N CYS A 59 -1.94 8.48 -1.31
CA CYS A 59 -2.33 7.73 -0.12
C CYS A 59 -1.17 7.55 0.87
N SER A 60 0.07 7.45 0.36
CA SER A 60 1.27 7.45 1.23
C SER A 60 1.42 8.76 2.00
N GLU A 61 1.21 9.89 1.33
CA GLU A 61 1.36 11.22 1.95
C GLU A 61 0.30 11.43 3.04
N GLU A 62 -0.95 11.12 2.73
CA GLU A 62 -2.08 11.23 3.68
C GLU A 62 -1.86 10.36 4.93
N LEU A 63 -1.38 9.13 4.74
CA LEU A 63 -1.07 8.24 5.86
C LEU A 63 0.02 8.81 6.76
N GLU A 64 1.08 9.39 6.19
CA GLU A 64 2.17 10.00 6.96
C GLU A 64 1.75 11.28 7.67
N ILE A 65 0.90 12.10 7.04
CA ILE A 65 0.29 13.27 7.68
C ILE A 65 -0.50 12.84 8.91
N LEU A 66 -1.35 11.81 8.76
CA LEU A 66 -2.20 11.36 9.86
C LEU A 66 -1.38 10.73 10.99
N LYS A 67 -0.34 9.92 10.67
CA LYS A 67 0.59 9.41 11.68
C LYS A 67 1.28 10.52 12.48
N ARG A 68 1.71 11.59 11.81
CA ARG A 68 2.33 12.74 12.48
C ARG A 68 1.34 13.48 13.37
N ALA A 69 0.11 13.65 12.91
CA ALA A 69 -0.94 14.30 13.70
C ALA A 69 -1.36 13.49 14.95
N LEU A 70 -1.20 12.16 14.89
CA LEU A 70 -1.50 11.25 16.00
C LEU A 70 -0.29 10.94 16.89
N ALA A 71 0.91 11.38 16.51
CA ALA A 71 2.10 11.19 17.34
C ALA A 71 1.91 11.97 18.65
N PRO A 72 2.13 11.37 19.82
CA PRO A 72 2.05 12.09 21.08
C PRO A 72 3.07 13.22 21.08
N ASP A 73 2.66 14.41 21.55
CA ASP A 73 3.60 15.50 21.82
C ASP A 73 4.61 15.01 22.87
N GLU A 74 5.87 14.87 22.49
CA GLU A 74 6.96 14.68 23.45
C GLU A 74 7.20 16.01 24.18
N GLU A 75 6.56 16.19 25.34
CA GLU A 75 6.92 17.22 26.34
C GLU A 75 8.06 16.76 27.28
#